data_AF-A0AA42LVB6-F1
#
_entry.id   AF-A0AA42LVB6-F1
#
_cell.length_a   1.000
_cell.length_b   1.000
_cell.length_c   1.000
_cell.angle_alpha   90.00
_cell.angle_beta   90.00
_cell.angle_gamma   90.00
#
_symmetry.space_group_name_H-M   'P 1'
#
loop_
_entity.id
_entity.type
_entity.pdbx_description
1 polymer ?
#
loop_
_entity_poly.entity_id
_entity_poly.type
_entity_poly.pdbx_seq_one_letter_code
_entity_poly.pdbx_strand_id
1 'polypeptide(L)'
;MGGKAEQSAGAFDADAVVLEALAKLGAPTEVLEQAQTSESETHFEVFDDNWPILEVFLQLATCWSWFVPPMGTPIRAGIPATEIQATIQMLLPSGSDHRQAFRDIRAMESAALEVFMAAQ
;
A
#
# COMPACT_ATOMS: atom_id res chain seq x y z
N MET A 1 9.16 10.01 33.79
CA MET A 1 7.70 10.23 33.79
C MET A 1 7.16 9.67 32.50
N GLY A 2 6.32 8.65 32.59
CA GLY A 2 5.91 7.82 31.46
C GLY A 2 4.98 8.56 30.51
N GLY A 3 5.35 8.56 29.22
CA GLY A 3 4.42 8.80 28.13
C GLY A 3 3.73 7.52 27.67
N LYS A 4 2.99 7.68 26.57
CA LYS A 4 2.21 6.71 25.78
C LYS A 4 0.77 6.47 26.26
N ALA A 5 -0.23 6.44 25.39
CA ALA A 5 -0.27 6.65 23.95
C ALA A 5 -1.71 6.95 23.55
N GLU A 6 -1.87 7.85 22.59
CA GLU A 6 -3.07 7.97 21.77
C GLU A 6 -3.42 6.59 21.20
N GLN A 7 -4.67 6.18 21.43
CA GLN A 7 -5.28 5.01 20.81
C GLN A 7 -5.37 5.26 19.31
N SER A 8 -4.54 4.57 18.52
CA SER A 8 -4.88 4.34 17.11
C SER A 8 -5.95 3.26 17.07
N ALA A 9 -7.05 3.56 16.38
CA ALA A 9 -8.06 2.58 16.03
C ALA A 9 -7.45 1.60 15.03
N GLY A 10 -6.92 0.48 15.54
CA GLY A 10 -6.47 -0.64 14.71
C GLY A 10 -7.66 -1.25 13.98
N ALA A 11 -7.51 -1.48 12.68
CA ALA A 11 -8.43 -2.30 11.90
C ALA A 11 -8.47 -3.69 12.54
N PHE A 12 -9.64 -4.09 13.02
CA PHE A 12 -9.84 -5.36 13.71
C PHE A 12 -10.13 -6.43 12.67
N ASP A 13 -9.19 -7.35 12.47
CA ASP A 13 -9.45 -8.56 11.70
C ASP A 13 -10.35 -9.48 12.54
N ALA A 14 -11.48 -9.90 11.95
CA ALA A 14 -12.54 -10.58 12.67
C ALA A 14 -12.31 -12.10 12.68
N ASP A 15 -11.20 -12.51 13.29
CA ASP A 15 -10.95 -13.93 13.55
C ASP A 15 -12.07 -14.52 14.42
N ALA A 16 -12.23 -15.85 14.39
CA ALA A 16 -13.27 -16.56 15.16
C ALA A 16 -13.25 -16.20 16.66
N VAL A 17 -12.07 -15.90 17.20
CA VAL A 17 -11.86 -15.44 18.59
C VAL A 17 -12.43 -14.03 18.82
N VAL A 18 -12.28 -13.13 17.83
CA VAL A 18 -12.79 -11.75 17.87
C VAL A 18 -14.31 -11.75 17.72
N LEU A 19 -14.86 -12.55 16.80
CA LEU A 19 -16.31 -12.71 16.65
C LEU A 19 -16.98 -13.26 17.91
N GLU A 20 -16.34 -14.25 18.57
CA GLU A 20 -16.85 -14.79 19.83
C GLU A 20 -16.78 -13.76 20.96
N ALA A 21 -15.71 -12.95 21.00
CA ALA A 21 -15.59 -11.86 21.96
C ALA A 21 -16.64 -10.76 21.74
N LEU A 22 -16.91 -10.39 20.48
CA LEU A 22 -17.94 -9.41 20.12
C LEU A 22 -19.34 -9.91 20.48
N ALA A 23 -19.64 -11.19 20.24
CA ALA A 23 -20.90 -11.81 20.64
C ALA A 23 -21.06 -11.81 22.18
N LYS A 24 -20.00 -12.12 22.93
CA LYS A 24 -19.99 -12.08 24.41
C LYS A 24 -20.17 -10.67 24.98
N LEU A 25 -19.71 -9.65 24.26
CA LEU A 25 -19.88 -8.24 24.62
C LEU A 25 -21.25 -7.67 24.19
N GLY A 26 -22.10 -8.48 23.56
CA GLY A 26 -23.46 -8.09 23.17
C GLY A 26 -23.50 -7.18 21.95
N ALA A 27 -22.55 -7.31 21.03
CA ALA A 27 -22.58 -6.56 19.77
C ALA A 27 -23.87 -6.88 18.98
N PRO A 28 -24.54 -5.87 18.39
CA PRO A 28 -25.68 -6.07 17.51
C PRO A 28 -25.34 -7.01 16.34
N THR A 29 -26.33 -7.78 15.89
CA THR A 29 -26.15 -8.80 14.85
C THR A 29 -25.60 -8.20 13.55
N GLU A 30 -25.97 -6.96 13.25
CA GLU A 30 -25.48 -6.22 12.08
C GLU A 30 -23.96 -6.03 12.10
N VAL A 31 -23.35 -5.85 13.28
CA VAL A 31 -21.89 -5.67 13.44
C VAL A 31 -21.14 -6.99 13.25
N LEU A 32 -21.74 -8.10 13.70
CA LEU A 32 -21.15 -9.44 13.54
C LEU A 32 -21.18 -9.89 12.08
N GLU A 33 -22.27 -9.62 11.37
CA GLU A 33 -22.40 -9.91 9.94
C GLU A 33 -21.45 -9.05 9.09
N GLN A 34 -21.30 -7.77 9.45
CA GLN A 34 -20.37 -6.87 8.77
C GLN A 34 -18.91 -7.29 8.97
N ALA A 35 -18.55 -7.75 10.17
CA ALA A 35 -17.23 -8.29 10.48
C ALA A 35 -16.94 -9.62 9.77
N GLN A 36 -17.96 -10.47 9.56
CA GLN A 36 -17.83 -11.72 8.79
C GLN A 36 -17.73 -11.49 7.27
N THR A 37 -18.30 -10.38 6.77
CA THR A 37 -18.36 -10.06 5.33
C THR A 37 -17.18 -9.21 4.86
N SER A 38 -16.30 -8.77 5.76
CA SER A 38 -15.02 -8.18 5.38
C SER A 38 -14.19 -9.25 4.65
N GLU A 39 -14.33 -9.30 3.33
CA GLU A 39 -13.51 -10.09 2.42
C GLU A 39 -12.05 -9.89 2.79
N SER A 40 -11.30 -11.00 2.86
CA SER A 40 -9.90 -11.06 3.27
C SER A 40 -9.09 -9.93 2.64
N GLU A 41 -8.90 -8.83 3.37
CA GLU A 41 -7.88 -7.86 3.03
C GLU A 41 -6.58 -8.65 3.03
N THR A 42 -5.91 -8.70 1.88
CA THR A 42 -4.58 -9.29 1.81
C THR A 42 -3.70 -8.52 2.79
N HIS A 43 -3.52 -9.07 3.99
CA HIS A 43 -2.67 -8.48 5.01
C HIS A 43 -1.26 -8.40 4.43
N PHE A 44 -0.83 -7.18 4.10
CA PHE A 44 0.54 -6.93 3.68
C PHE A 44 1.27 -6.25 4.83
N GLU A 45 2.40 -6.83 5.22
CA GLU A 45 3.30 -6.28 6.21
C GLU A 45 4.46 -5.57 5.49
N VAL A 46 4.75 -4.35 5.93
CA VAL A 46 5.90 -3.58 5.46
C VAL A 46 6.88 -3.50 6.62
N PHE A 47 8.06 -4.10 6.45
CA PHE A 47 9.13 -4.00 7.44
C PHE A 47 9.59 -2.54 7.58
N ASP A 48 10.01 -2.16 8.79
CA ASP A 48 10.45 -0.79 9.11
C ASP A 48 11.53 -0.26 8.16
N ASP A 49 12.45 -1.14 7.73
CA ASP A 49 13.53 -0.79 6.81
C ASP A 49 13.03 -0.46 5.40
N ASN A 50 11.87 -0.98 5.01
CA ASN A 50 11.27 -0.77 3.68
C ASN A 50 10.33 0.42 3.63
N TRP A 51 9.89 0.95 4.78
CA TRP A 51 8.97 2.07 4.85
C TRP A 51 9.42 3.30 4.04
N PRO A 52 10.68 3.75 4.13
CA PRO A 52 11.13 4.90 3.36
C PRO A 52 11.02 4.69 1.84
N ILE A 53 11.32 3.48 1.36
CA ILE A 53 11.23 3.15 -0.07
C ILE A 53 9.77 3.09 -0.53
N LEU A 54 8.90 2.49 0.30
CA LEU A 54 7.47 2.47 0.01
C LEU A 54 6.88 3.87 -0.03
N GLU A 55 7.25 4.75 0.90
CA GLU A 55 6.80 6.14 0.89
C GLU A 55 7.20 6.86 -0.41
N VAL A 56 8.45 6.69 -0.85
CA VAL A 56 8.90 7.22 -2.15
C VAL A 56 8.03 6.71 -3.29
N PHE A 57 7.73 5.40 -3.31
CA PHE A 57 6.87 4.81 -4.33
C PHE A 57 5.44 5.39 -4.30
N LEU A 58 4.86 5.56 -3.12
CA LEU A 58 3.52 6.13 -2.97
C LEU A 58 3.45 7.60 -3.43
N GLN A 59 4.51 8.39 -3.24
CA GLN A 59 4.58 9.76 -3.74
C GLN A 59 4.59 9.84 -5.27
N LEU A 60 4.98 8.76 -5.96
CA LEU A 60 4.98 8.68 -7.42
C LEU A 60 3.60 8.29 -8.00
N ALA A 61 2.57 8.12 -7.17
CA ALA A 61 1.24 7.68 -7.60
C ALA A 61 0.59 8.57 -8.68
N THR A 62 1.00 9.84 -8.80
CA THR A 62 0.51 10.76 -9.84
C THR A 62 1.38 10.82 -11.08
N CYS A 63 2.54 10.17 -11.09
CA CYS A 63 3.56 10.30 -12.14
C CYS A 63 3.47 9.23 -13.23
N TRP A 64 2.40 8.42 -13.25
CA TRP A 64 2.23 7.37 -14.26
C TRP A 64 2.06 7.95 -15.66
N SER A 65 2.89 7.46 -16.57
CA SER A 65 2.76 7.67 -18.01
C SER A 65 1.69 6.74 -18.59
N TRP A 66 0.97 7.27 -19.57
CA TRP A 66 -0.11 6.56 -20.24
C TRP A 66 0.23 6.35 -21.71
N PHE A 67 -0.03 5.15 -22.19
CA PHE A 67 -0.02 4.80 -23.60
C PHE A 67 -1.47 4.73 -24.09
N VAL A 68 -1.82 5.56 -25.06
CA VAL A 68 -3.15 5.59 -25.66
C VAL A 68 -3.08 4.91 -27.04
N PRO A 69 -3.53 3.66 -27.17
CA PRO A 69 -3.53 2.99 -28.46
C PRO A 69 -4.54 3.64 -29.42
N PRO A 70 -4.36 3.50 -30.76
CA PRO A 70 -5.30 4.04 -31.75
C PRO A 70 -6.73 3.50 -31.63
N MET A 71 -6.88 2.29 -31.08
CA MET A 71 -8.15 1.69 -30.68
C MET A 71 -7.95 1.00 -29.33
N GLY A 72 -8.86 1.22 -28.38
CA GLY A 72 -8.84 0.59 -27.06
C GLY A 72 -8.79 1.59 -25.90
N THR A 73 -8.65 1.06 -24.70
CA THR A 73 -8.53 1.85 -23.46
C THR A 73 -7.08 2.28 -23.24
N PRO A 74 -6.84 3.48 -22.67
CA PRO A 74 -5.50 3.90 -22.24
C PRO A 74 -4.88 2.90 -21.26
N ILE A 75 -3.62 2.55 -21.48
CA ILE A 75 -2.87 1.60 -20.65
C ILE A 75 -1.78 2.37 -19.90
N ARG A 76 -1.56 2.06 -18.62
CA ARG A 76 -0.42 2.59 -17.87
C ARG A 76 0.87 1.94 -18.38
N ALA A 77 1.84 2.76 -18.78
CA ALA A 77 3.11 2.28 -19.33
C ALA A 77 4.21 2.18 -18.27
N GLY A 78 4.15 3.00 -17.21
CA GLY A 78 5.16 3.07 -16.16
C GLY A 78 5.35 4.50 -15.65
N ILE A 79 6.27 4.67 -14.72
CA ILE A 79 6.70 5.92 -14.12
C ILE A 79 8.03 6.36 -14.78
N PRO A 80 8.16 7.62 -15.23
CA PRO A 80 9.39 8.10 -15.83
C PRO A 80 10.57 7.99 -14.87
N ALA A 81 11.73 7.55 -15.39
CA ALA A 81 12.94 7.39 -14.58
C ALA A 81 13.38 8.68 -13.89
N THR A 82 13.15 9.83 -14.53
CA THR A 82 13.46 11.16 -14.01
C THR A 82 12.63 11.50 -12.78
N GLU A 83 11.35 11.14 -12.76
CA GLU A 83 10.47 11.36 -11.61
C GLU A 83 10.88 10.48 -10.43
N ILE A 84 11.20 9.20 -10.70
CA ILE A 84 11.72 8.29 -9.68
C ILE A 84 13.01 8.86 -9.08
N GLN A 85 13.96 9.26 -9.92
CA GLN A 85 15.24 9.80 -9.47
C GLN A 85 15.06 11.08 -8.65
N ALA A 86 14.23 12.01 -9.12
CA ALA A 86 13.97 13.28 -8.41
C ALA A 86 13.32 13.03 -7.04
N THR A 87 12.38 12.10 -6.97
CA THR A 87 11.67 11.78 -5.72
C THR A 87 12.60 11.09 -4.71
N ILE A 88 13.45 10.17 -5.17
CA ILE A 88 14.51 9.57 -4.34
C ILE A 88 15.44 10.65 -3.77
N GLN A 89 15.91 11.56 -4.61
CA GLN A 89 16.83 12.63 -4.20
C GLN A 89 16.20 13.61 -3.20
N MET A 90 14.88 13.79 -3.28
CA MET A 90 14.14 14.70 -2.42
C MET A 90 13.82 14.09 -1.04
N LEU A 91 13.48 12.79 -1.00
CA LEU A 91 12.95 12.15 0.21
C LEU A 91 13.97 11.28 0.95
N LEU A 92 14.92 10.66 0.24
CA LEU A 92 15.93 9.81 0.89
C LEU A 92 17.17 10.63 1.29
N PRO A 93 17.76 10.37 2.48
CA PRO A 93 19.01 10.97 2.89
C PRO A 93 20.13 10.77 1.85
N SER A 94 21.07 11.71 1.75
CA SER A 94 22.19 11.64 0.79
C SER A 94 23.16 10.48 1.05
N GLY A 95 23.13 9.87 2.23
CA GLY A 95 23.93 8.69 2.57
C GLY A 95 23.26 7.35 2.25
N SER A 96 22.00 7.35 1.80
CA SER A 96 21.28 6.14 1.43
C SER A 96 21.72 5.61 0.07
N ASP A 97 21.56 4.31 -0.17
CA ASP A 97 21.84 3.70 -1.47
C ASP A 97 20.72 4.03 -2.48
N HIS A 98 20.82 5.20 -3.10
CA HIS A 98 19.85 5.66 -4.11
C HIS A 98 19.76 4.73 -5.32
N ARG A 99 20.84 4.00 -5.63
CA ARG A 99 20.86 3.05 -6.74
C ARG A 99 20.01 1.83 -6.41
N GLN A 100 20.12 1.32 -5.19
CA GLN A 100 19.29 0.22 -4.73
C GLN A 100 17.82 0.67 -4.60
N ALA A 101 17.56 1.82 -3.99
CA ALA A 101 16.21 2.38 -3.89
C ALA A 101 15.52 2.52 -5.25
N PHE A 102 16.24 2.98 -6.28
CA PHE A 102 15.71 3.06 -7.64
C PHE A 102 15.28 1.68 -8.18
N ARG A 103 16.07 0.64 -7.92
CA ARG A 103 15.75 -0.73 -8.35
C ARG A 103 14.54 -1.29 -7.60
N ASP A 104 14.45 -1.01 -6.31
CA ASP A 104 13.33 -1.46 -5.48
C ASP A 104 12.02 -0.81 -5.93
N ILE A 105 12.06 0.50 -6.24
CA ILE A 105 10.92 1.22 -6.83
C ILE A 105 10.53 0.64 -8.20
N ARG A 106 11.50 0.25 -9.04
CA ARG A 106 11.22 -0.43 -10.32
C ARG A 106 10.57 -1.81 -10.13
N ALA A 107 10.92 -2.53 -9.07
CA ALA A 107 10.27 -3.79 -8.73
C ALA A 107 8.81 -3.55 -8.30
N MET A 108 8.55 -2.55 -7.47
CA MET A 108 7.19 -2.15 -7.07
C MET A 108 6.35 -1.68 -8.26
N GLU A 109 6.93 -0.89 -9.16
CA GLU A 109 6.29 -0.45 -10.40
C GLU A 109 5.87 -1.65 -11.26
N SER A 110 6.77 -2.62 -11.44
CA SER A 110 6.50 -3.82 -12.25
C SER A 110 5.34 -4.62 -11.65
N ALA A 111 5.34 -4.84 -10.34
CA ALA A 111 4.24 -5.52 -9.63
C ALA A 111 2.91 -4.74 -9.75
N ALA A 112 2.93 -3.41 -9.64
CA ALA A 112 1.74 -2.58 -9.82
C ALA A 112 1.19 -2.63 -11.25
N LEU A 113 2.08 -2.66 -12.26
CA LEU A 113 1.69 -2.82 -13.66
C LEU A 113 0.97 -4.15 -13.91
N GLU A 114 1.43 -5.25 -13.32
CA GLU A 114 0.77 -6.55 -13.42
C GLU A 114 -0.68 -6.48 -12.91
N VAL A 115 -0.90 -5.81 -11.77
CA VAL A 115 -2.25 -5.61 -11.21
C VAL A 115 -3.10 -4.73 -12.13
N PHE A 116 -2.56 -3.63 -12.66
CA PHE A 116 -3.30 -2.77 -13.58
C PHE A 116 -3.63 -3.46 -14.92
N MET A 117 -2.81 -4.41 -15.35
CA MET A 117 -3.08 -5.23 -16.53
C MET A 117 -4.13 -6.30 -16.25
N ALA A 118 -4.12 -6.91 -15.06
CA ALA A 118 -5.11 -7.92 -14.66
C ALA A 118 -6.51 -7.32 -14.40
N ALA A 119 -6.59 -6.04 -14.05
CA ALA A 119 -7.84 -5.33 -13.76
C ALA A 119 -8.55 -4.74 -15.00
N GLN A 120 -8.01 -4.95 -16.20
CA GLN A 120 -8.59 -4.51 -17.48
C GLN A 120 -9.42 -5.62 -18.13
#